data_AF-C6SDV4-F1
#
_entry.id   AF-C6SDV4-F1
#
_cell.length_a   1.000
_cell.length_b   1.000
_cell.length_c   1.000
_cell.angle_alpha   90.00
_cell.angle_beta   90.00
_cell.angle_gamma   90.00
#
_symmetry.space_group_name_H-M   'P 1'
#
loop_
_entity.id
_entity.type
_entity.pdbx_description
1 polymer ?
#
loop_
_entity_poly.entity_id
_entity_poly.type
_entity_poly.pdbx_seq_one_letter_code
_entity_poly.pdbx_strand_id
1 'polypeptide(L)'
;MGRTRHRRTQPPCRGRPRLTLSDGIFSEPMPSEARTTPAADRKPTGETPMITLAVDAMGGDQGLAVTVPGATAFLQAHPDVRLIMTGDETQLRQALTAAGAPMERIDICHTAQIVGMDEAPQSALKNKKDSSMRVAVNQVKEGKAQAAVSAGNTGALMATARFVLKTIPGIERPAIAKFLPSDSEHVALALDLGANVDCTPEQLVQFAIIGSELVHALHPEKGSPACRPFERWYRRH
;
A
#
# COMPACT_ATOMS: atom_id res chain seq x y z
N MET A 1 -27.09 44.38 -42.28
CA MET A 1 -25.97 44.06 -41.36
C MET A 1 -26.16 42.65 -40.80
N GLY A 2 -25.69 41.63 -41.51
CA GLY A 2 -25.78 40.23 -41.09
C GLY A 2 -24.45 39.72 -40.56
N ARG A 3 -24.42 39.16 -39.36
CA ARG A 3 -23.24 38.48 -38.79
C ARG A 3 -23.40 36.97 -38.95
N THR A 4 -22.61 36.40 -39.85
CA THR A 4 -22.43 34.96 -40.09
C THR A 4 -21.68 34.31 -38.92
N ARG A 5 -22.25 33.25 -38.32
CA ARG A 5 -21.56 32.38 -37.36
C ARG A 5 -20.76 31.31 -38.12
N HIS A 6 -19.43 31.34 -38.01
CA HIS A 6 -18.59 30.24 -38.47
C HIS A 6 -18.75 29.03 -37.52
N ARG A 7 -19.43 27.98 -37.99
CA ARG A 7 -19.30 26.62 -37.42
C ARG A 7 -17.94 26.06 -37.86
N ARG A 8 -17.02 25.84 -36.91
CA ARG A 8 -15.86 24.97 -37.14
C ARG A 8 -16.36 23.52 -37.13
N THR A 9 -16.32 22.88 -38.29
CA THR A 9 -16.51 21.43 -38.44
C THR A 9 -15.23 20.72 -38.00
N GLN A 10 -15.33 19.83 -37.00
CA GLN A 10 -14.26 18.87 -36.72
C GLN A 10 -14.21 17.82 -37.84
N PRO A 11 -13.03 17.37 -38.28
CA PRO A 11 -12.93 16.30 -39.27
C PRO A 11 -13.30 14.95 -38.62
N PRO A 12 -13.83 13.99 -39.38
CA PRO A 12 -14.17 12.67 -38.86
C PRO A 12 -12.90 11.91 -38.46
N CYS A 13 -12.87 11.41 -37.22
CA CYS A 13 -11.84 10.50 -36.73
C CYS A 13 -11.85 9.21 -37.58
N ARG A 14 -10.94 9.10 -38.54
CA ARG A 14 -10.66 7.86 -39.24
C ARG A 14 -10.09 6.83 -38.25
N GLY A 15 -10.56 5.59 -38.39
CA GLY A 15 -10.39 4.49 -37.45
C GLY A 15 -8.95 4.30 -36.97
N ARG A 16 -8.79 4.24 -35.64
CA ARG A 16 -7.57 3.71 -35.01
C ARG A 16 -7.68 2.18 -34.97
N PRO A 17 -6.59 1.45 -35.25
CA PRO A 17 -6.59 0.01 -35.08
C PRO A 17 -6.82 -0.34 -33.61
N ARG A 18 -7.63 -1.38 -33.40
CA ARG A 18 -7.87 -2.00 -32.10
C ARG A 18 -6.56 -2.68 -31.68
N LEU A 19 -5.81 -2.06 -30.77
CA LEU A 19 -4.66 -2.71 -30.14
C LEU A 19 -5.17 -3.90 -29.33
N THR A 20 -4.99 -5.09 -29.88
CA THR A 20 -5.16 -6.37 -29.19
C THR A 20 -3.88 -6.66 -28.41
N LEU A 21 -4.04 -7.22 -27.22
CA LEU A 21 -2.99 -7.47 -26.23
C LEU A 21 -1.99 -8.60 -26.62
N SER A 22 -1.77 -8.81 -27.91
CA SER A 22 -1.01 -9.94 -28.46
C SER A 22 0.39 -9.58 -28.97
N ASP A 23 0.79 -8.31 -28.97
CA ASP A 23 2.07 -7.89 -29.56
C ASP A 23 3.16 -7.71 -28.49
N GLY A 24 3.65 -8.84 -27.98
CA GLY A 24 5.08 -9.13 -27.74
C GLY A 24 5.95 -8.18 -26.88
N ILE A 25 5.63 -7.96 -25.59
CA ILE A 25 6.52 -7.24 -24.64
C ILE A 25 7.34 -8.17 -23.72
N PHE A 26 7.19 -9.49 -23.79
CA PHE A 26 8.01 -10.42 -23.01
C PHE A 26 8.42 -11.64 -23.87
N SER A 27 9.58 -11.55 -24.52
CA SER A 27 10.17 -12.66 -25.28
C SER A 27 11.55 -13.09 -24.79
N GLU A 28 11.92 -12.75 -23.55
CA GLU A 28 13.11 -13.33 -22.91
C GLU A 28 12.73 -14.17 -21.69
N PRO A 29 13.18 -15.45 -21.60
CA PRO A 29 12.89 -16.30 -20.47
C PRO A 29 13.67 -15.82 -19.23
N MET A 30 12.94 -15.73 -18.10
CA MET A 30 13.49 -15.46 -16.78
C MET A 30 14.61 -16.46 -16.40
N PRO A 31 15.73 -16.01 -15.80
CA PRO A 31 16.76 -16.91 -15.30
C PRO A 31 16.25 -17.83 -14.18
N SER A 32 16.65 -19.09 -14.25
CA SER A 32 16.15 -20.25 -13.47
C SER A 32 16.34 -20.19 -11.95
N GLU A 33 16.98 -19.16 -11.40
CA GLU A 33 17.39 -19.12 -9.98
C GLU A 33 16.48 -18.27 -9.07
N ALA A 34 15.41 -17.67 -9.58
CA ALA A 34 14.44 -16.90 -8.80
C ALA A 34 13.13 -17.68 -8.52
N ARG A 35 13.21 -19.01 -8.35
CA ARG A 35 12.07 -19.82 -7.90
C ARG A 35 11.87 -19.67 -6.39
N THR A 36 11.32 -18.55 -5.95
CA THR A 36 10.50 -18.57 -4.73
C THR A 36 9.17 -19.23 -5.09
N THR A 37 8.89 -20.37 -4.47
CA THR A 37 7.65 -21.11 -4.63
C THR A 37 6.45 -20.16 -4.43
N PRO A 38 5.46 -20.13 -5.34
CA PRO A 38 4.22 -19.40 -5.10
C PRO A 38 3.53 -19.97 -3.86
N ALA A 39 2.90 -19.10 -3.06
CA ALA A 39 2.13 -19.49 -1.88
C ALA A 39 0.99 -20.49 -2.16
N ALA A 40 0.67 -20.74 -3.43
CA ALA A 40 -0.42 -21.60 -3.89
C ALA A 40 -0.18 -23.11 -3.71
N ASP A 41 1.03 -23.57 -3.38
CA ASP A 41 1.34 -25.01 -3.27
C ASP A 41 1.46 -25.53 -1.82
N ARG A 42 1.04 -24.73 -0.83
CA ARG A 42 0.96 -25.20 0.56
C ARG A 42 -0.31 -26.03 0.73
N LYS A 43 -0.15 -27.36 0.84
CA LYS A 43 -1.18 -28.22 1.45
C LYS A 43 -1.58 -27.62 2.81
N PRO A 44 -2.89 -27.58 3.15
CA PRO A 44 -3.32 -27.06 4.43
C PRO A 44 -2.88 -28.03 5.54
N THR A 45 -1.72 -27.77 6.13
CA THR A 45 -1.42 -28.22 7.48
C THR A 45 -2.38 -27.48 8.41
N GLY A 46 -3.10 -28.19 9.28
CA GLY A 46 -4.15 -27.64 10.15
C GLY A 46 -3.70 -26.62 11.21
N GLU A 47 -2.54 -25.98 11.03
CA GLU A 47 -2.07 -24.82 11.77
C GLU A 47 -2.12 -23.61 10.86
N THR A 48 -3.02 -22.67 11.13
CA THR A 48 -2.99 -21.36 10.48
C THR A 48 -1.65 -20.70 10.82
N PRO A 49 -0.80 -20.38 9.84
CA PRO A 49 0.51 -19.80 10.14
C PRO A 49 0.31 -18.42 10.77
N MET A 50 0.95 -18.20 11.92
CA MET A 50 0.90 -16.92 12.61
C MET A 50 1.40 -15.79 11.69
N ILE A 51 0.59 -14.73 11.56
CA ILE A 51 0.95 -13.53 10.81
C ILE A 51 1.56 -12.52 11.80
N THR A 52 2.69 -11.92 11.44
CA THR A 52 3.39 -10.90 12.23
C THR A 52 3.34 -9.56 11.53
N LEU A 53 2.79 -8.54 12.18
CA LEU A 53 2.70 -7.17 11.67
C LEU A 53 3.58 -6.23 12.49
N ALA A 54 4.37 -5.39 11.83
CA ALA A 54 5.09 -4.30 12.47
C ALA A 54 4.20 -3.05 12.54
N VAL A 55 4.13 -2.42 13.71
CA VAL A 55 3.29 -1.24 13.95
C VAL A 55 4.14 -0.10 14.49
N ASP A 56 4.19 1.00 13.74
CA ASP A 56 4.71 2.27 14.22
C ASP A 56 3.72 2.86 15.23
N ALA A 57 4.00 2.64 16.51
CA ALA A 57 3.08 3.01 17.58
C ALA A 57 3.12 4.50 17.95
N MET A 58 4.18 5.20 17.54
CA MET A 58 4.38 6.61 17.84
C MET A 58 3.88 7.53 16.72
N GLY A 59 3.51 6.95 15.56
CA GLY A 59 3.05 7.69 14.39
C GLY A 59 1.64 8.26 14.53
N GLY A 60 1.44 9.44 13.93
CA GLY A 60 0.15 10.13 13.86
C GLY A 60 -0.07 11.10 15.02
N ASP A 61 -1.03 12.00 14.86
CA ASP A 61 -1.25 13.12 15.81
C ASP A 61 -1.59 12.66 17.23
N GLN A 62 -2.22 11.49 17.35
CA GLN A 62 -2.68 10.93 18.63
C GLN A 62 -1.77 9.80 19.16
N GLY A 63 -0.78 9.35 18.38
CA GLY A 63 0.20 8.33 18.74
C GLY A 63 -0.37 7.12 19.51
N LEU A 64 0.16 6.89 20.71
CA LEU A 64 -0.20 5.75 21.55
C LEU A 64 -1.67 5.74 22.01
N ALA A 65 -2.30 6.91 22.17
CA ALA A 65 -3.67 7.01 22.68
C ALA A 65 -4.69 6.34 21.76
N VAL A 66 -4.40 6.27 20.46
CA VAL A 66 -5.24 5.58 19.47
C VAL A 66 -4.64 4.24 19.08
N THR A 67 -3.32 4.18 18.89
CA THR A 67 -2.67 3.00 18.34
C THR A 67 -2.70 1.82 19.30
N VAL A 68 -2.55 2.04 20.61
CA VAL A 68 -2.58 0.96 21.60
C VAL A 68 -3.99 0.33 21.73
N PRO A 69 -5.07 1.10 21.94
CA PRO A 69 -6.42 0.51 21.93
C PRO A 69 -6.76 -0.21 20.63
N GLY A 70 -6.37 0.36 19.48
CA GLY A 70 -6.57 -0.26 18.17
C GLY A 70 -5.82 -1.59 18.03
N ALA A 71 -4.56 -1.64 18.44
CA ALA A 71 -3.75 -2.86 18.43
C ALA A 71 -4.33 -3.93 19.36
N THR A 72 -4.77 -3.57 20.56
CA THR A 72 -5.41 -4.49 21.51
C THR A 72 -6.70 -5.07 20.94
N ALA A 73 -7.60 -4.22 20.42
CA ALA A 73 -8.86 -4.67 19.83
C ALA A 73 -8.62 -5.57 18.61
N PHE A 74 -7.65 -5.23 17.76
CA PHE A 74 -7.27 -6.03 16.62
C PHE A 74 -6.75 -7.42 17.02
N LEU A 75 -5.88 -7.51 18.03
CA LEU A 75 -5.40 -8.81 18.53
C LEU A 75 -6.50 -9.64 19.18
N GLN A 76 -7.52 -9.03 19.79
CA GLN A 76 -8.67 -9.75 20.31
C GLN A 76 -9.53 -10.36 19.18
N ALA A 77 -9.68 -9.66 18.06
CA ALA A 77 -10.42 -10.13 16.91
C ALA A 77 -9.65 -11.16 16.06
N HIS A 78 -8.32 -11.12 16.08
CA HIS A 78 -7.45 -11.93 15.23
C HIS A 78 -6.48 -12.79 16.08
N PRO A 79 -6.85 -14.03 16.44
CA PRO A 79 -6.02 -14.91 17.28
C PRO A 79 -4.75 -15.40 16.57
N ASP A 80 -4.75 -15.41 15.25
CA ASP A 80 -3.67 -15.83 14.36
C ASP A 80 -2.63 -14.74 14.06
N VAL A 81 -2.70 -13.59 14.77
CA VAL A 81 -1.81 -12.45 14.56
C VAL A 81 -0.95 -12.15 15.79
N ARG A 82 0.29 -11.75 15.54
CA ARG A 82 1.23 -11.13 16.50
C ARG A 82 1.65 -9.75 15.99
N LEU A 83 2.02 -8.88 16.93
CA LEU A 83 2.50 -7.54 16.61
C LEU A 83 3.95 -7.35 17.06
N ILE A 84 4.72 -6.65 16.25
CA ILE A 84 5.96 -6.00 16.66
C ILE A 84 5.67 -4.50 16.74
N MET A 85 5.58 -3.96 17.95
CA MET A 85 5.29 -2.54 18.16
C MET A 85 6.59 -1.77 18.36
N THR A 86 6.83 -0.78 17.50
CA THR A 86 8.06 0.02 17.53
C THR A 86 7.78 1.37 18.17
N GLY A 87 8.62 1.79 19.12
CA GLY A 87 8.44 3.07 19.80
C GLY A 87 9.26 3.20 21.09
N ASP A 88 8.94 4.20 21.91
CA ASP A 88 9.47 4.30 23.26
C ASP A 88 8.96 3.12 24.10
N GLU A 89 9.87 2.27 24.59
CA GLU A 89 9.51 1.01 25.25
C GLU A 89 8.78 1.27 26.57
N THR A 90 9.21 2.30 27.31
CA THR A 90 8.61 2.64 28.60
C THR A 90 7.17 3.09 28.41
N GLN A 91 6.95 4.02 27.47
CA GLN A 91 5.62 4.54 27.16
C GLN A 91 4.71 3.44 26.60
N LEU A 92 5.23 2.58 25.71
CA LEU A 92 4.49 1.46 25.15
C LEU A 92 4.07 0.46 26.22
N ARG A 93 5.00 0.00 27.06
CA ARG A 93 4.69 -0.97 28.13
C ARG A 93 3.63 -0.43 29.07
N GLN A 94 3.73 0.84 29.46
CA GLN A 94 2.76 1.48 30.33
C GLN A 94 1.37 1.53 29.67
N ALA A 95 1.30 2.02 28.42
CA ALA A 95 0.04 2.14 27.70
C ALA A 95 -0.62 0.78 27.43
N LEU A 96 0.17 -0.22 27.00
CA LEU A 96 -0.32 -1.58 26.73
C LEU A 96 -0.84 -2.27 27.99
N THR A 97 -0.13 -2.11 29.11
CA THR A 97 -0.56 -2.66 30.40
C THR A 97 -1.87 -2.01 30.85
N ALA A 98 -1.97 -0.69 30.75
CA ALA A 98 -3.19 0.04 31.10
C ALA A 98 -4.39 -0.34 30.22
N ALA A 99 -4.15 -0.70 28.96
CA ALA A 99 -5.17 -1.16 28.02
C ALA A 99 -5.51 -2.65 28.15
N GLY A 100 -4.85 -3.42 29.02
CA GLY A 100 -5.05 -4.86 29.16
C GLY A 100 -4.67 -5.64 27.88
N ALA A 101 -3.64 -5.18 27.17
CA ALA A 101 -3.21 -5.80 25.92
C ALA A 101 -2.64 -7.22 26.15
N PRO A 102 -2.83 -8.16 25.21
CA PRO A 102 -2.28 -9.52 25.28
C PRO A 102 -0.76 -9.49 25.01
N MET A 103 0.02 -9.21 26.07
CA MET A 103 1.47 -8.98 25.99
C MET A 103 2.25 -10.16 25.42
N GLU A 104 1.75 -11.38 25.54
CA GLU A 104 2.36 -12.59 24.98
C GLU A 104 2.36 -12.64 23.44
N ARG A 105 1.57 -11.78 22.80
CA ARG A 105 1.48 -11.62 21.33
C ARG A 105 2.07 -10.30 20.83
N ILE A 106 2.72 -9.53 21.70
CA ILE A 106 3.27 -8.23 21.39
C ILE A 106 4.76 -8.20 21.73
N ASP A 107 5.59 -8.10 20.70
CA ASP A 107 7.01 -7.86 20.83
C ASP A 107 7.27 -6.35 20.73
N ILE A 108 7.86 -5.75 21.75
CA ILE A 108 8.19 -4.31 21.75
C ILE A 108 9.62 -4.13 21.23
N CYS A 109 9.78 -3.29 20.22
CA CYS A 109 11.08 -2.90 19.69
C CYS A 109 11.35 -1.42 20.00
N HIS A 110 12.27 -1.18 20.92
CA HIS A 110 12.58 0.18 21.36
C HIS A 110 13.21 1.01 20.23
N THR A 111 12.80 2.28 20.14
CA THR A 111 13.36 3.28 19.24
C THR A 111 13.51 4.61 19.97
N ALA A 112 14.57 5.37 19.68
CA ALA A 112 14.82 6.66 20.33
C ALA A 112 14.28 7.87 19.54
N GLN A 113 13.81 7.68 18.31
CA GLN A 113 13.37 8.78 17.45
C GLN A 113 11.91 8.63 16.99
N ILE A 114 11.30 9.76 16.65
CA ILE A 114 9.98 9.84 16.04
C ILE A 114 10.10 10.79 14.83
N VAL A 115 9.38 10.48 13.76
CA VAL A 115 9.20 11.38 12.61
C VAL A 115 8.03 12.30 12.90
N GLY A 116 8.27 13.61 12.93
CA GLY A 116 7.20 14.59 13.16
C GLY A 116 6.25 14.70 11.96
N MET A 117 5.00 15.10 12.21
CA MET A 117 3.99 15.24 11.13
C MET A 117 4.36 16.32 10.12
N ASP A 118 5.02 17.39 10.55
CA ASP A 118 5.50 18.47 9.67
C ASP A 118 6.92 18.24 9.13
N GLU A 119 7.54 17.10 9.42
CA GLU A 119 8.91 16.84 9.01
C GLU A 119 8.97 16.49 7.51
N ALA A 120 9.89 17.15 6.79
CA ALA A 120 10.08 16.88 5.38
C ALA A 120 10.53 15.41 5.16
N PRO A 121 9.91 14.64 4.23
CA PRO A 121 10.23 13.23 4.02
C PRO A 121 11.72 12.93 3.78
N GLN A 122 12.42 13.81 3.07
CA GLN A 122 13.86 13.66 2.79
C GLN A 122 14.71 13.84 4.06
N SER A 123 14.34 14.74 4.97
CA SER A 123 15.02 14.91 6.26
C SER A 123 14.83 13.68 7.12
N ALA A 124 13.58 13.23 7.27
CA ALA A 124 13.25 12.04 8.04
C ALA A 124 14.05 10.82 7.53
N LEU A 125 14.07 10.60 6.22
CA LEU A 125 14.81 9.48 5.61
C LEU A 125 16.31 9.52 5.90
N LYS A 126 16.93 10.71 5.91
CA LYS A 126 18.37 10.89 6.10
C LYS A 126 18.78 10.80 7.58
N ASN A 127 17.99 11.41 8.46
CA ASN A 127 18.38 11.73 9.82
C ASN A 127 17.70 10.84 10.88
N LYS A 128 16.59 10.18 10.56
CA LYS A 128 15.75 9.44 11.51
C LYS A 128 15.82 7.94 11.31
N LYS A 129 17.05 7.40 11.27
CA LYS A 129 17.30 5.97 11.02
C LYS A 129 16.80 5.06 12.16
N ASP A 130 16.69 5.62 13.36
CA ASP A 130 16.17 4.96 14.55
C ASP A 130 14.78 5.50 14.94
N SER A 131 13.99 5.93 13.94
CA SER A 131 12.59 6.27 14.18
C SER A 131 11.72 5.04 14.26
N SER A 132 10.67 5.09 15.09
CA SER A 132 9.62 4.06 15.16
C SER A 132 9.16 3.64 13.75
N MET A 133 8.80 4.60 12.89
CA MET A 133 8.43 4.36 11.49
C MET A 133 9.52 3.61 10.70
N ARG A 134 10.77 4.05 10.79
CA ARG A 134 11.88 3.42 10.06
C ARG A 134 12.13 1.99 10.54
N VAL A 135 12.12 1.78 11.85
CA VAL A 135 12.35 0.49 12.46
C VAL A 135 11.20 -0.46 12.11
N ALA A 136 9.94 -0.01 12.12
CA ALA A 136 8.80 -0.84 11.69
C ALA A 136 8.97 -1.36 10.25
N VAL A 137 9.43 -0.50 9.34
CA VAL A 137 9.74 -0.90 7.96
C VAL A 137 10.95 -1.85 7.90
N ASN A 138 11.97 -1.64 8.73
CA ASN A 138 13.12 -2.55 8.82
C ASN A 138 12.71 -3.95 9.27
N GLN A 139 11.74 -4.09 10.18
CA GLN A 139 11.23 -5.40 10.60
C GLN A 139 10.72 -6.24 9.42
N VAL A 140 10.09 -5.58 8.43
CA VAL A 140 9.66 -6.24 7.19
C VAL A 140 10.87 -6.60 6.32
N LYS A 141 11.82 -5.67 6.20
CA LYS A 141 13.05 -5.90 5.42
C LYS A 141 13.87 -7.09 5.93
N GLU A 142 13.89 -7.27 7.25
CA GLU A 142 14.61 -8.33 7.94
C GLU A 142 13.84 -9.65 8.00
N GLY A 143 12.62 -9.71 7.45
CA GLY A 143 11.78 -10.91 7.46
C GLY A 143 11.17 -11.23 8.84
N LYS A 144 11.24 -10.31 9.80
CA LYS A 144 10.65 -10.46 11.14
C LYS A 144 9.15 -10.17 11.14
N ALA A 145 8.67 -9.35 10.20
CA ALA A 145 7.26 -9.07 9.98
C ALA A 145 6.89 -9.21 8.50
N GLN A 146 5.62 -9.50 8.20
CA GLN A 146 5.13 -9.60 6.82
C GLN A 146 4.65 -8.26 6.25
N ALA A 147 4.22 -7.33 7.11
CA ALA A 147 3.81 -5.99 6.72
C ALA A 147 4.09 -4.97 7.83
N ALA A 148 4.11 -3.69 7.47
CA ALA A 148 4.26 -2.58 8.39
C ALA A 148 3.08 -1.60 8.26
N VAL A 149 2.62 -1.05 9.38
CA VAL A 149 1.52 -0.08 9.46
C VAL A 149 1.97 1.15 10.25
N SER A 150 1.64 2.34 9.75
CA SER A 150 1.90 3.61 10.43
C SER A 150 0.79 4.61 10.10
N ALA A 151 0.36 5.35 11.12
CA ALA A 151 -0.52 6.51 10.98
C ALA A 151 0.25 7.85 10.92
N GLY A 152 1.59 7.79 10.83
CA GLY A 152 2.45 8.96 10.76
C GLY A 152 2.47 9.65 9.39
N ASN A 153 3.44 10.55 9.21
CA ASN A 153 3.60 11.31 7.98
C ASN A 153 3.64 10.38 6.75
N THR A 154 2.61 10.47 5.90
CA THR A 154 2.42 9.57 4.74
C THR A 154 3.58 9.67 3.75
N GLY A 155 4.09 10.88 3.51
CA GLY A 155 5.23 11.10 2.61
C GLY A 155 6.52 10.47 3.14
N ALA A 156 6.78 10.59 4.44
CA ALA A 156 7.93 9.98 5.10
C ALA A 156 7.83 8.46 5.12
N LEU A 157 6.64 7.91 5.36
CA LEU A 157 6.38 6.47 5.30
C LEU A 157 6.66 5.92 3.91
N MET A 158 6.10 6.56 2.88
CA MET A 158 6.32 6.16 1.49
C MET A 158 7.79 6.26 1.08
N ALA A 159 8.47 7.36 1.42
CA ALA A 159 9.89 7.54 1.13
C ALA A 159 10.75 6.48 1.83
N THR A 160 10.43 6.18 3.08
CA THR A 160 11.12 5.15 3.88
C THR A 160 10.89 3.75 3.34
N ALA A 161 9.64 3.37 3.07
CA ALA A 161 9.28 2.08 2.49
C ALA A 161 9.97 1.87 1.14
N ARG A 162 9.91 2.86 0.25
CA ARG A 162 10.57 2.80 -1.06
C ARG A 162 12.09 2.63 -0.92
N PHE A 163 12.72 3.36 0.00
CA PHE A 163 14.17 3.26 0.20
C PHE A 163 14.59 1.91 0.77
N VAL A 164 13.86 1.39 1.76
CA VAL A 164 14.23 0.18 2.51
C VAL A 164 13.83 -1.09 1.77
N LEU A 165 12.58 -1.17 1.34
CA LEU A 165 11.99 -2.37 0.74
C LEU A 165 12.25 -2.46 -0.75
N LYS A 166 12.46 -1.30 -1.41
CA LYS A 166 12.50 -1.15 -2.87
C LYS A 166 11.15 -1.48 -3.51
N THR A 167 11.02 -1.17 -4.80
CA THR A 167 9.85 -1.56 -5.58
C THR A 167 9.99 -2.98 -6.12
N ILE A 168 8.85 -3.57 -6.49
CA ILE A 168 8.82 -4.84 -7.22
C ILE A 168 9.56 -4.65 -8.56
N PRO A 169 10.36 -5.64 -9.03
CA PRO A 169 11.00 -5.56 -10.34
C PRO A 169 10.01 -5.23 -11.45
N GLY A 170 10.37 -4.27 -12.31
CA GLY A 170 9.50 -3.78 -13.38
C GLY A 170 8.51 -2.68 -12.96
N ILE A 171 8.40 -2.38 -11.66
CA ILE A 171 7.63 -1.23 -11.15
C ILE A 171 8.60 -0.09 -10.82
N GLU A 172 8.43 1.05 -11.50
CA GLU A 172 9.34 2.19 -11.35
C GLU A 172 9.05 3.03 -10.10
N ARG A 173 7.76 3.23 -9.80
CA ARG A 173 7.29 4.08 -8.72
C ARG A 173 6.18 3.41 -7.91
N PRO A 174 6.15 3.58 -6.58
CA PRO A 174 5.00 3.17 -5.79
C PRO A 174 3.80 4.07 -6.08
N ALA A 175 2.60 3.59 -5.76
CA ALA A 175 1.36 4.36 -5.84
C ALA A 175 0.57 4.24 -4.54
N ILE A 176 -0.15 5.30 -4.16
CA ILE A 176 -1.10 5.22 -3.05
C ILE A 176 -2.42 4.67 -3.60
N ALA A 177 -2.86 3.56 -3.01
CA ALA A 177 -4.11 2.90 -3.36
C ALA A 177 -5.14 3.07 -2.26
N LYS A 178 -6.38 3.42 -2.63
CA LYS A 178 -7.50 3.47 -1.67
C LYS A 178 -8.77 2.95 -2.32
N PHE A 179 -9.51 2.15 -1.57
CA PHE A 179 -10.87 1.79 -1.91
C PHE A 179 -11.81 2.97 -1.64
N LEU A 180 -12.53 3.39 -2.67
CA LEU A 180 -13.56 4.42 -2.61
C LEU A 180 -14.94 3.76 -2.56
N PRO A 181 -15.85 4.28 -1.72
CA PRO A 181 -17.25 3.86 -1.75
C PRO A 181 -17.87 4.22 -3.11
N SER A 182 -18.81 3.40 -3.56
CA SER A 182 -19.61 3.62 -4.76
C SER A 182 -21.09 3.48 -4.39
N ASP A 183 -21.97 4.16 -5.12
CA ASP A 183 -23.43 4.04 -4.97
C ASP A 183 -24.01 2.66 -5.37
N SER A 184 -23.13 1.74 -5.80
CA SER A 184 -23.47 0.35 -6.11
C SER A 184 -22.86 -0.59 -5.06
N GLU A 185 -23.27 -1.85 -5.02
CA GLU A 185 -22.63 -2.90 -4.19
C GLU A 185 -21.15 -3.18 -4.57
N HIS A 186 -20.54 -2.34 -5.41
CA HIS A 186 -19.17 -2.44 -5.85
C HIS A 186 -18.27 -1.48 -5.08
N VAL A 187 -17.01 -1.88 -4.91
CA VAL A 187 -15.96 -1.02 -4.35
C VAL A 187 -15.01 -0.66 -5.49
N ALA A 188 -14.64 0.60 -5.62
CA ALA A 188 -13.72 1.06 -6.65
C ALA A 188 -12.33 1.28 -6.03
N LEU A 189 -11.30 0.65 -6.58
CA LEU A 189 -9.92 0.94 -6.19
C LEU A 189 -9.39 2.11 -7.02
N ALA A 190 -8.92 3.17 -6.37
CA ALA A 190 -8.30 4.31 -7.02
C ALA A 190 -6.78 4.33 -6.76
N LEU A 191 -6.00 4.50 -7.84
CA LEU A 191 -4.56 4.78 -7.86
C LEU A 191 -4.26 5.77 -8.99
N ASP A 192 -3.29 6.67 -8.90
CA ASP A 192 -2.48 7.06 -7.74
C ASP A 192 -3.10 8.28 -7.04
N LEU A 193 -3.19 8.25 -5.70
CA LEU A 193 -3.84 9.30 -4.89
C LEU A 193 -2.85 10.30 -4.25
N GLY A 194 -1.69 10.48 -4.85
CA GLY A 194 -0.73 11.53 -4.46
C GLY A 194 0.65 11.01 -4.06
N ALA A 195 1.03 9.78 -4.41
CA ALA A 195 2.43 9.36 -4.31
C ALA A 195 3.31 10.11 -5.33
N ASN A 196 2.75 10.38 -6.51
CA ASN A 196 3.45 10.96 -7.65
C ASN A 196 2.68 12.19 -8.16
N VAL A 197 3.39 13.30 -8.37
CA VAL A 197 2.82 14.53 -8.96
C VAL A 197 2.69 14.39 -10.47
N ASP A 198 3.71 13.81 -11.12
CA ASP A 198 3.76 13.60 -12.56
C ASP A 198 3.94 12.10 -12.87
N CYS A 199 3.15 11.59 -13.81
CA CYS A 199 3.19 10.21 -14.25
C CYS A 199 3.27 10.12 -15.78
N THR A 200 4.11 9.22 -16.30
CA THR A 200 4.14 8.90 -17.72
C THR A 200 3.01 7.92 -18.07
N PRO A 201 2.62 7.79 -19.37
CA PRO A 201 1.65 6.77 -19.78
C PRO A 201 2.02 5.35 -19.35
N GLU A 202 3.30 5.00 -19.39
CA GLU A 202 3.82 3.69 -18.99
C GLU A 202 3.62 3.45 -17.49
N GLN A 203 3.81 4.48 -16.67
CA GLN A 203 3.58 4.41 -15.22
C GLN A 203 2.09 4.23 -14.91
N LEU A 204 1.19 4.86 -15.68
CA LEU A 204 -0.25 4.63 -15.53
C LEU A 204 -0.64 3.18 -15.86
N VAL A 205 0.01 2.55 -16.85
CA VAL A 205 -0.18 1.13 -17.15
C VAL A 205 0.32 0.26 -15.99
N GLN A 206 1.50 0.56 -15.42
CA GLN A 206 2.02 -0.13 -14.24
C GLN A 206 1.04 -0.05 -13.06
N PHE A 207 0.45 1.13 -12.80
CA PHE A 207 -0.53 1.30 -11.73
C PHE A 207 -1.82 0.52 -11.98
N ALA A 208 -2.28 0.42 -13.22
CA ALA A 208 -3.44 -0.39 -13.58
C ALA A 208 -3.18 -1.89 -13.31
N ILE A 209 -1.97 -2.37 -13.62
CA ILE A 209 -1.56 -3.76 -13.34
C ILE A 209 -1.53 -4.00 -11.83
N ILE A 210 -0.81 -3.16 -11.06
CA ILE A 210 -0.73 -3.28 -9.59
C ILE A 210 -2.12 -3.24 -8.97
N GLY A 211 -2.97 -2.31 -9.42
CA GLY A 211 -4.35 -2.18 -8.94
C GLY A 211 -5.18 -3.43 -9.23
N SER A 212 -5.04 -4.01 -10.42
CA SER A 212 -5.72 -5.28 -10.75
C SER A 212 -5.29 -6.39 -9.80
N GLU A 213 -3.98 -6.61 -9.68
CA GLU A 213 -3.42 -7.67 -8.82
C GLU A 213 -3.81 -7.47 -7.34
N LEU A 214 -3.86 -6.22 -6.86
CA LEU A 214 -4.30 -5.93 -5.49
C LEU A 214 -5.76 -6.32 -5.27
N VAL A 215 -6.67 -5.98 -6.20
CA VAL A 215 -8.08 -6.38 -6.08
C VAL A 215 -8.23 -7.89 -6.16
N HIS A 216 -7.51 -8.55 -7.06
CA HIS A 216 -7.48 -10.01 -7.17
C HIS A 216 -7.01 -10.68 -5.88
N ALA A 217 -5.94 -10.18 -5.28
CA ALA A 217 -5.39 -10.75 -4.05
C ALA A 217 -6.34 -10.59 -2.85
N LEU A 218 -7.10 -9.49 -2.80
CA LEU A 218 -8.04 -9.21 -1.70
C LEU A 218 -9.44 -9.82 -1.92
N HIS A 219 -9.81 -10.09 -3.17
CA HIS A 219 -11.11 -10.65 -3.56
C HIS A 219 -10.94 -11.80 -4.56
N PRO A 220 -10.28 -12.91 -4.18
CA PRO A 220 -10.02 -14.03 -5.08
C PRO A 220 -11.31 -14.64 -5.66
N GLU A 221 -12.44 -14.48 -4.97
CA GLU A 221 -13.76 -14.97 -5.36
C GLU A 221 -14.43 -14.15 -6.49
N LYS A 222 -14.01 -12.90 -6.72
CA LYS A 222 -14.69 -11.97 -7.64
C LYS A 222 -14.16 -11.98 -9.08
N GLY A 223 -13.17 -12.82 -9.37
CA GLY A 223 -12.52 -12.88 -10.69
C GLY A 223 -11.80 -11.56 -11.04
N SER A 224 -11.42 -11.38 -12.32
CA SER A 224 -10.62 -10.23 -12.72
C SER A 224 -11.38 -8.90 -12.71
N PRO A 225 -10.83 -7.85 -12.06
CA PRO A 225 -11.48 -6.56 -12.00
C PRO A 225 -11.58 -5.97 -13.40
N ALA A 226 -12.77 -5.49 -13.76
CA ALA A 226 -12.96 -4.78 -15.01
C ALA A 226 -12.35 -3.37 -14.91
N CYS A 227 -11.19 -3.14 -15.54
CA CYS A 227 -10.60 -1.82 -15.64
C CYS A 227 -11.49 -0.92 -16.53
N ARG A 228 -12.25 0.01 -15.93
CA ARG A 228 -13.12 0.93 -16.67
C ARG A 228 -12.43 2.29 -16.86
N PRO A 229 -12.30 2.79 -18.10
CA PRO A 229 -11.75 4.13 -18.34
C PRO A 229 -12.57 5.23 -17.66
N PHE A 230 -11.87 6.25 -17.14
CA PHE A 230 -12.44 7.40 -16.42
C PHE A 230 -13.56 8.12 -17.20
N GLU A 231 -13.49 8.16 -18.53
CA GLU A 231 -14.50 8.79 -19.41
C GLU A 231 -15.93 8.20 -19.28
N ARG A 232 -16.08 6.96 -18.79
CA ARG A 232 -17.41 6.37 -18.52
C ARG A 232 -17.99 6.78 -17.18
N TRP A 233 -17.16 7.23 -16.23
CA TRP A 233 -17.61 7.71 -14.93
C TRP A 233 -18.21 9.12 -15.03
N TYR A 234 -17.57 10.00 -15.81
CA TYR A 234 -18.04 11.38 -16.02
C TYR A 234 -19.34 11.48 -16.84
N ARG A 235 -19.67 10.47 -17.66
CA ARG A 235 -20.90 10.49 -18.50
C ARG A 235 -22.18 10.04 -17.78
N ARG A 236 -22.11 9.74 -16.49
CA ARG A 236 -23.27 9.34 -15.65
C ARG A 236 -23.70 10.41 -14.64
N HIS A 237 -23.06 11.57 -14.65
CA HIS A 237 -23.45 12.79 -13.92
C HIS A 237 -23.48 13.97 -14.90
#